data_AF-A0AA43P5J2-F1
#
_entry.id   AF-A0AA43P5J2-F1
#
_cell.length_a   1.000
_cell.length_b   1.000
_cell.length_c   1.000
_cell.angle_alpha   90.00
_cell.angle_beta   90.00
_cell.angle_gamma   90.00
#
_symmetry.space_group_name_H-M   'P 1'
#
loop_
_entity.id
_entity.type
_entity.pdbx_description
1 polymer ?
#
loop_
_entity_poly.entity_id
_entity_poly.type
_entity_poly.pdbx_seq_one_letter_code
_entity_poly.pdbx_strand_id
1 'polypeptide(L)'
;MDTSTTLKEQIQALMDSLADTALSAAESRHQSQAGEAHLLYALYRNDGLVGSILRGHGLESSEIRLLMSDIPNRPLKIGEDPVLSASSRHILHDAHDAVEVLRQVQRDSHVELLLRAHGIELPEHQPTREQVEAASRTGVNLAQTVSPNRGRQVGVDYLSYTRLMLEAALN
;
A
#
# COMPACT_ATOMS: atom_id res chain seq x y z
N MET A 1 13.77 18.58 21.06
CA MET A 1 12.57 18.47 20.22
C MET A 1 11.97 17.12 20.54
N ASP A 2 10.72 17.07 20.96
CA ASP A 2 10.07 15.82 21.40
C ASP A 2 9.89 14.88 20.21
N THR A 3 10.38 13.64 20.32
CA THR A 3 10.30 12.61 19.27
C THR A 3 8.86 12.30 18.86
N SER A 4 7.91 12.47 19.79
CA SER A 4 6.47 12.32 19.56
C SER A 4 5.90 13.33 18.55
N THR A 5 6.40 14.58 18.57
CA THR A 5 5.95 15.63 17.64
C THR A 5 6.46 15.34 16.23
N THR A 6 7.73 14.93 16.12
CA THR A 6 8.35 14.59 14.84
C THR A 6 7.69 13.36 14.18
N LEU A 7 7.29 12.35 14.95
CA LEU A 7 6.58 11.19 14.41
C LEU A 7 5.20 11.57 13.86
N LYS A 8 4.44 12.39 14.58
CA LYS A 8 3.12 12.86 14.10
C LYS A 8 3.23 13.66 12.82
N GLU A 9 4.23 14.54 12.72
CA GLU A 9 4.50 15.31 11.50
C GLU A 9 4.86 14.41 10.31
N GLN A 10 5.65 13.35 10.55
CA GLN A 10 6.01 12.37 9.51
C GLN A 10 4.80 11.56 9.03
N ILE A 11 3.93 11.14 9.95
CA ILE A 11 2.69 10.42 9.61
C ILE A 11 1.78 11.33 8.79
N GLN A 12 1.59 12.58 9.21
CA GLN A 12 0.76 13.54 8.46
C GLN A 12 1.33 13.79 7.07
N ALA A 13 2.64 14.02 6.93
CA ALA A 13 3.28 14.24 5.64
C ALA A 13 3.14 13.03 4.70
N LEU A 14 3.17 11.81 5.24
CA LEU A 14 2.89 10.60 4.48
C LEU A 14 1.43 10.59 3.98
N MET A 15 0.45 10.84 4.85
CA MET A 15 -0.96 10.84 4.47
C MET A 15 -1.28 11.91 3.42
N ASP A 16 -0.70 13.11 3.57
CA ASP A 16 -0.83 14.20 2.60
C ASP A 16 -0.23 13.81 1.25
N SER A 17 0.97 13.20 1.24
CA SER A 17 1.61 12.74 0.01
C SER A 17 0.80 11.65 -0.72
N LEU A 18 0.18 10.73 0.05
CA LEU A 18 -0.71 9.71 -0.50
C LEU A 18 -1.99 10.34 -1.08
N ALA A 19 -2.58 11.31 -0.38
CA ALA A 19 -3.74 12.05 -0.86
C ALA A 19 -3.44 12.77 -2.17
N ASP A 20 -2.36 13.55 -2.23
CA ASP A 20 -1.96 14.32 -3.41
C ASP A 20 -1.72 13.41 -4.63
N THR A 21 -1.07 12.26 -4.41
CA THR A 21 -0.80 11.29 -5.47
C THR A 21 -2.10 10.65 -5.98
N ALA A 22 -3.02 10.31 -5.08
CA ALA A 22 -4.32 9.73 -5.45
C ALA A 22 -5.20 10.74 -6.20
N LEU A 23 -5.23 12.00 -5.75
CA LEU A 23 -5.95 13.10 -6.41
C LEU A 23 -5.38 13.39 -7.80
N SER A 24 -4.05 13.50 -7.92
CA SER A 24 -3.38 13.68 -9.21
C SER A 24 -3.68 12.53 -10.18
N ALA A 25 -3.76 11.29 -9.66
CA ALA A 25 -4.13 10.14 -10.47
C ALA A 25 -5.58 10.23 -10.97
N ALA A 26 -6.53 10.64 -10.13
CA ALA A 26 -7.92 10.84 -10.53
C ALA A 26 -8.05 11.97 -11.55
N GLU A 27 -7.35 13.09 -11.35
CA GLU A 27 -7.33 14.24 -12.27
C GLU A 27 -6.83 13.83 -13.66
N SER A 28 -5.69 13.13 -13.72
CA SER A 28 -5.09 12.66 -14.97
C SER A 28 -5.98 11.73 -15.79
N ARG A 29 -7.02 11.19 -15.15
CA ARG A 29 -8.00 10.26 -15.74
C ARG A 29 -9.37 10.89 -15.92
N HIS A 30 -9.51 12.19 -15.67
CA HIS A 30 -10.77 12.94 -15.71
C HIS A 30 -11.85 12.33 -14.81
N GLN A 31 -11.44 11.83 -13.64
CA GLN A 31 -12.31 11.22 -12.64
C GLN A 31 -12.51 12.20 -11.49
N SER A 32 -13.76 12.41 -11.08
CA SER A 32 -14.09 13.37 -10.02
C SER A 32 -13.78 12.85 -8.62
N GLN A 33 -13.57 11.55 -8.46
CA GLN A 33 -13.25 10.93 -7.18
C GLN A 33 -11.97 10.11 -7.23
N ALA A 34 -11.12 10.27 -6.21
CA ALA A 34 -10.02 9.37 -5.90
C ALA A 34 -10.48 8.36 -4.84
N GLY A 35 -10.63 7.10 -5.25
CA GLY A 35 -11.04 5.98 -4.40
C GLY A 35 -9.88 5.07 -4.00
N GLU A 36 -10.21 3.87 -3.55
CA GLU A 36 -9.30 2.89 -2.98
C GLU A 36 -8.26 2.41 -4.02
N ALA A 37 -8.65 2.26 -5.29
CA ALA A 37 -7.71 1.98 -6.37
C ALA A 37 -6.69 3.12 -6.57
N HIS A 38 -7.09 4.39 -6.37
CA HIS A 38 -6.19 5.54 -6.42
C HIS A 38 -5.25 5.57 -5.21
N LEU A 39 -5.72 5.18 -4.02
CA LEU A 39 -4.86 4.99 -2.86
C LEU A 39 -3.88 3.82 -3.02
N LEU A 40 -4.32 2.69 -3.60
CA LEU A 40 -3.42 1.58 -3.93
C LEU A 40 -2.32 2.06 -4.89
N TYR A 41 -2.66 2.87 -5.88
CA TYR A 41 -1.69 3.46 -6.78
C TYR A 41 -0.76 4.45 -6.08
N ALA A 42 -1.26 5.27 -5.17
CA ALA A 42 -0.43 6.16 -4.37
C ALA A 42 0.59 5.37 -3.53
N LEU A 43 0.14 4.30 -2.87
CA LEU A 43 1.00 3.37 -2.13
C LEU A 43 2.03 2.70 -3.04
N TYR A 44 1.60 2.24 -4.23
CA TYR A 44 2.48 1.66 -5.24
C TYR A 44 3.56 2.65 -5.73
N ARG A 45 3.21 3.93 -5.86
CA ARG A 45 4.12 5.00 -6.32
C ARG A 45 5.03 5.53 -5.22
N ASN A 46 4.70 5.29 -3.95
CA ASN A 46 5.53 5.66 -2.84
C ASN A 46 6.82 4.81 -2.81
N ASP A 47 7.95 5.43 -2.48
CA ASP A 47 9.25 4.74 -2.38
C ASP A 47 9.44 4.00 -1.04
N GLY A 48 8.45 4.07 -0.15
CA GLY A 48 8.45 3.36 1.12
C GLY A 48 8.31 1.84 0.99
N LEU A 49 8.30 1.20 2.16
CA LEU A 49 8.22 -0.26 2.28
C LEU A 49 7.05 -0.84 1.49
N VAL A 50 5.85 -0.27 1.65
CA VAL A 50 4.64 -0.78 0.98
C VAL A 50 4.77 -0.79 -0.54
N GLY A 51 5.18 0.33 -1.14
CA GLY A 51 5.39 0.39 -2.59
C GLY A 51 6.42 -0.62 -3.08
N SER A 52 7.48 -0.85 -2.29
CA SER A 52 8.49 -1.86 -2.59
C SER A 52 7.96 -3.29 -2.55
N ILE A 53 7.07 -3.63 -1.60
CA ILE A 53 6.40 -4.95 -1.57
C ILE A 53 5.52 -5.13 -2.78
N LEU A 54 4.67 -4.14 -3.07
CA LEU A 54 3.73 -4.22 -4.18
C LEU A 54 4.50 -4.52 -5.48
N ARG A 55 5.56 -3.77 -5.75
CA ARG A 55 6.45 -3.98 -6.90
C ARG A 55 7.21 -5.32 -6.82
N GLY A 56 7.68 -5.71 -5.63
CA GLY A 56 8.43 -6.96 -5.41
C GLY A 56 7.59 -8.23 -5.65
N HIS A 57 6.28 -8.14 -5.44
CA HIS A 57 5.31 -9.19 -5.78
C HIS A 57 4.87 -9.16 -7.25
N GLY A 58 5.49 -8.31 -8.08
CA GLY A 58 5.21 -8.22 -9.50
C GLY A 58 3.88 -7.56 -9.84
N LEU A 59 3.25 -6.82 -8.91
CA LEU A 59 2.13 -5.95 -9.25
C LEU A 59 2.64 -4.84 -10.18
N GLU A 60 2.01 -4.66 -11.33
CA GLU A 60 2.38 -3.61 -12.25
C GLU A 60 1.50 -2.36 -12.10
N SER A 61 2.08 -1.18 -12.38
CA SER A 61 1.31 0.06 -12.42
C SER A 61 0.17 0.03 -13.44
N SER A 62 0.34 -0.72 -14.53
CA SER A 62 -0.66 -0.92 -15.60
C SER A 62 -1.92 -1.60 -15.05
N GLU A 63 -1.76 -2.63 -14.22
CA GLU A 63 -2.86 -3.39 -13.61
C GLU A 63 -3.68 -2.53 -12.66
N ILE A 64 -3.02 -1.70 -11.83
CA ILE A 64 -3.72 -0.76 -10.95
C ILE A 64 -4.46 0.31 -11.77
N ARG A 65 -3.89 0.77 -12.88
CA ARG A 65 -4.54 1.75 -13.78
C ARG A 65 -5.72 1.15 -14.54
N LEU A 66 -5.68 -0.15 -14.85
CA LEU A 66 -6.82 -0.88 -15.41
C LEU A 66 -7.93 -0.98 -14.36
N LEU A 67 -7.59 -1.35 -13.12
CA LEU A 67 -8.53 -1.37 -12.00
C LEU A 67 -9.25 -0.02 -11.82
N MET A 68 -8.53 1.10 -11.86
CA MET A 68 -9.13 2.44 -11.82
C MET A 68 -10.07 2.75 -13.00
N SER A 69 -9.93 2.07 -14.14
CA SER A 69 -10.80 2.24 -15.31
C SER A 69 -12.09 1.48 -15.15
N ASP A 70 -12.00 0.30 -14.53
CA ASP A 70 -13.10 -0.65 -14.39
C ASP A 70 -14.07 -0.24 -13.27
N ILE A 71 -13.59 0.48 -12.26
CA ILE A 71 -14.44 1.02 -11.20
C ILE A 71 -15.21 2.25 -11.72
N PRO A 72 -16.55 2.24 -11.69
CA PRO A 72 -17.35 3.38 -12.11
C PRO A 72 -16.99 4.64 -11.33
N ASN A 73 -16.80 5.74 -12.06
CA ASN A 73 -16.48 7.04 -11.48
C ASN A 73 -17.22 8.13 -12.23
N ARG A 74 -17.64 9.17 -11.50
CA ARG A 74 -18.25 10.34 -12.12
C ARG A 74 -17.14 11.11 -12.89
N PRO A 75 -17.40 11.55 -14.13
CA PRO A 75 -16.47 12.42 -14.86
C PRO A 75 -16.20 13.74 -14.13
N LEU A 76 -14.94 14.17 -14.12
CA LEU A 76 -14.51 15.49 -13.65
C LEU A 76 -14.98 16.57 -14.63
N LYS A 77 -15.67 17.60 -14.14
CA LYS A 77 -16.07 18.74 -15.00
C LYS A 77 -14.95 19.76 -15.12
N ILE A 78 -15.03 20.58 -16.16
CA ILE A 78 -14.11 21.71 -16.37
C ILE A 78 -14.17 22.64 -15.16
N GLY A 79 -13.01 22.92 -14.56
CA GLY A 79 -12.87 23.81 -13.41
C GLY A 79 -13.25 23.18 -12.06
N GLU A 80 -13.55 21.88 -12.02
CA GLU A 80 -13.63 21.12 -10.76
C GLU A 80 -12.27 20.47 -10.45
N ASP A 81 -11.93 20.41 -9.16
CA ASP A 81 -10.84 19.56 -8.67
C ASP A 81 -11.40 18.18 -8.25
N PRO A 82 -10.65 17.09 -8.46
CA PRO A 82 -11.05 15.81 -7.91
C PRO A 82 -11.04 15.85 -6.38
N VAL A 83 -11.83 14.98 -5.76
CA VAL A 83 -11.88 14.84 -4.30
C VAL A 83 -11.65 13.40 -3.88
N LEU A 84 -11.10 13.19 -2.69
CA LEU A 84 -11.08 11.86 -2.08
C LEU A 84 -12.52 11.37 -1.88
N SER A 85 -12.76 10.09 -2.20
CA SER A 85 -13.99 9.39 -1.83
C SER A 85 -14.18 9.46 -0.32
N ALA A 86 -15.42 9.33 0.16
CA ALA A 86 -15.70 9.35 1.59
C ALA A 86 -14.90 8.26 2.34
N SER A 87 -14.77 7.08 1.72
CA SER A 87 -13.98 5.97 2.25
C SER A 87 -12.48 6.29 2.26
N SER A 88 -11.90 6.74 1.15
CA SER A 88 -10.48 7.08 1.07
C SER A 88 -10.08 8.19 2.05
N ARG A 89 -10.96 9.16 2.28
CA ARG A 89 -10.75 10.20 3.30
C ARG A 89 -10.72 9.62 4.72
N HIS A 90 -11.61 8.68 5.02
CA HIS A 90 -11.64 8.01 6.31
C HIS A 90 -10.40 7.14 6.53
N ILE A 91 -9.97 6.41 5.49
CA ILE A 91 -8.75 5.60 5.53
C ILE A 91 -7.53 6.46 5.87
N LEU A 92 -7.32 7.57 5.17
CA LEU A 92 -6.16 8.43 5.40
C LEU A 92 -6.22 9.18 6.74
N HIS A 93 -7.42 9.46 7.24
CA HIS A 93 -7.58 10.11 8.55
C HIS A 93 -7.25 9.16 9.72
N ASP A 94 -7.65 7.89 9.61
CA ASP A 94 -7.53 6.93 10.71
C ASP A 94 -6.22 6.15 10.69
N ALA A 95 -5.51 6.09 9.56
CA ALA A 95 -4.28 5.34 9.42
C ALA A 95 -3.08 6.03 10.08
N HIS A 96 -2.25 5.23 10.75
CA HIS A 96 -1.03 5.69 11.41
C HIS A 96 0.24 5.39 10.60
N ASP A 97 0.14 4.58 9.56
CA ASP A 97 1.23 4.26 8.64
C ASP A 97 0.71 3.74 7.28
N ALA A 98 1.61 3.58 6.31
CA ALA A 98 1.27 3.11 4.96
C ALA A 98 0.71 1.68 4.92
N VAL A 99 1.05 0.84 5.89
CA VAL A 99 0.59 -0.55 5.97
C VAL A 99 -0.86 -0.59 6.45
N GLU A 100 -1.23 0.28 7.39
CA GLU A 100 -2.63 0.46 7.77
C GLU A 100 -3.48 0.98 6.61
N VAL A 101 -2.96 1.92 5.81
CA VAL A 101 -3.62 2.35 4.57
C VAL A 101 -3.80 1.16 3.62
N LEU A 102 -2.75 0.37 3.36
CA LEU A 102 -2.85 -0.82 2.50
C LEU A 102 -3.90 -1.82 3.01
N ARG A 103 -3.91 -2.07 4.33
CA ARG A 103 -4.86 -2.99 4.97
C ARG A 103 -6.30 -2.54 4.80
N GLN A 104 -6.56 -1.25 4.94
CA GLN A 104 -7.91 -0.70 4.77
C GLN A 104 -8.32 -0.70 3.29
N VAL A 105 -7.41 -0.32 2.39
CA VAL A 105 -7.63 -0.37 0.93
C VAL A 105 -7.91 -1.80 0.44
N GLN A 106 -7.24 -2.80 1.02
CA GLN A 106 -7.49 -4.23 0.78
C GLN A 106 -8.89 -4.70 1.16
N ARG A 107 -9.70 -3.90 1.87
CA ARG A 107 -11.11 -4.24 2.17
C ARG A 107 -12.04 -3.97 0.98
N ASP A 108 -11.59 -3.20 -0.01
CA ASP A 108 -12.31 -3.10 -1.28
C ASP A 108 -12.15 -4.40 -2.07
N SER A 109 -13.26 -4.97 -2.55
CA SER A 109 -13.28 -6.28 -3.20
C SER A 109 -12.47 -6.33 -4.50
N HIS A 110 -12.39 -5.21 -5.25
CA HIS A 110 -11.64 -5.20 -6.50
C HIS A 110 -10.14 -5.09 -6.23
N VAL A 111 -9.76 -4.30 -5.23
CA VAL A 111 -8.37 -4.21 -4.77
C VAL A 111 -7.91 -5.54 -4.15
N GLU A 112 -8.73 -6.17 -3.31
CA GLU A 112 -8.45 -7.49 -2.72
C GLU A 112 -8.17 -8.53 -3.80
N LEU A 113 -9.05 -8.64 -4.79
CA LEU A 113 -8.92 -9.61 -5.87
C LEU A 113 -7.64 -9.39 -6.69
N LEU A 114 -7.28 -8.14 -6.99
CA LEU A 114 -6.03 -7.82 -7.66
C LEU A 114 -4.83 -8.24 -6.80
N LEU A 115 -4.76 -7.80 -5.55
CA LEU A 115 -3.62 -8.08 -4.67
C LEU A 115 -3.44 -9.58 -4.41
N ARG A 116 -4.54 -10.32 -4.27
CA ARG A 116 -4.53 -11.77 -4.12
C ARG A 116 -3.98 -12.49 -5.35
N ALA A 117 -4.22 -11.97 -6.56
CA ALA A 117 -3.62 -12.53 -7.78
C ALA A 117 -2.08 -12.45 -7.79
N HIS A 118 -1.50 -11.53 -7.02
CA HIS A 118 -0.05 -11.39 -6.80
C HIS A 118 0.44 -12.06 -5.50
N GLY A 119 -0.40 -12.84 -4.84
CA GLY A 119 -0.07 -13.49 -3.55
C GLY A 119 0.13 -12.49 -2.41
N ILE A 120 -0.44 -11.29 -2.52
CA ILE A 120 -0.40 -10.24 -1.49
C ILE A 120 -1.68 -10.37 -0.67
N GLU A 121 -1.65 -11.25 0.32
CA GLU A 121 -2.79 -11.51 1.19
C GLU A 121 -2.76 -10.60 2.44
N LEU A 122 -3.94 -10.21 2.91
CA LEU A 122 -4.11 -9.45 4.15
C LEU A 122 -3.82 -10.40 5.34
N PRO A 123 -2.81 -10.13 6.18
CA PRO A 123 -2.70 -10.86 7.44
C PRO A 123 -3.90 -10.47 8.31
N GLU A 124 -4.76 -11.45 8.62
CA GLU A 124 -5.97 -11.25 9.44
C GLU A 124 -5.66 -10.58 10.79
N HIS A 125 -4.43 -10.73 11.30
CA HIS A 125 -3.99 -10.23 12.60
C HIS A 125 -2.66 -9.50 12.51
N GLN A 126 -2.45 -8.54 13.42
CA GLN A 126 -1.11 -8.00 13.64
C GLN A 126 -0.14 -9.13 14.05
N PRO A 127 1.14 -8.99 13.73
CA PRO A 127 2.14 -9.94 14.17
C PRO A 127 2.28 -10.03 15.69
N THR A 128 2.53 -11.22 16.22
CA THR A 128 2.89 -11.35 17.63
C THR A 128 4.35 -10.94 17.84
N ARG A 129 4.66 -10.47 19.07
CA ARG A 129 6.02 -10.09 19.49
C ARG A 129 7.08 -11.17 19.16
N GLU A 130 6.70 -12.43 19.27
CA GLU A 130 7.57 -13.58 19.03
C GLU A 130 7.82 -13.84 17.53
N GLN A 131 6.85 -13.52 16.67
CA GLN A 131 7.01 -13.63 15.22
C GLN A 131 7.99 -12.57 14.71
N VAL A 132 8.00 -11.38 15.34
CA VAL A 132 9.01 -10.34 15.16
C VAL A 132 10.40 -10.85 15.50
N GLU A 133 10.55 -11.35 16.72
CA GLU A 133 11.85 -11.71 17.24
C GLU A 133 12.42 -12.92 16.50
N ALA A 134 11.55 -13.85 16.08
CA ALA A 134 11.94 -14.99 15.25
C ALA A 134 12.42 -14.56 13.86
N ALA A 135 11.67 -13.69 13.18
CA ALA A 135 12.06 -13.22 11.85
C ALA A 135 13.34 -12.37 11.89
N SER A 136 13.60 -11.68 13.01
CA SER A 136 14.79 -10.83 13.22
C SER A 136 16.03 -11.68 13.40
N ARG A 137 15.89 -12.81 14.10
CA ARG A 137 16.94 -13.82 14.29
C ARG A 137 17.28 -14.59 13.02
N THR A 138 16.33 -14.72 12.08
CA THR A 138 16.54 -15.49 10.85
C THR A 138 17.29 -14.75 9.75
N GLY A 139 17.50 -13.43 9.86
CA GLY A 139 18.40 -12.68 8.96
C GLY A 139 18.32 -13.09 7.50
N VAL A 140 17.11 -13.17 6.95
CA VAL A 140 16.82 -13.80 5.65
C VAL A 140 17.75 -13.20 4.59
N ASN A 141 18.48 -14.09 3.94
CA ASN A 141 19.55 -13.82 2.98
C ASN A 141 18.94 -13.27 1.67
N LEU A 142 18.57 -11.98 1.69
CA LEU A 142 17.79 -11.26 0.66
C LEU A 142 18.51 -11.03 -0.69
N ALA A 143 19.69 -11.62 -0.90
CA ALA A 143 20.45 -11.47 -2.14
C ALA A 143 20.27 -12.64 -3.15
N GLN A 144 19.57 -13.72 -2.80
CA GLN A 144 19.51 -14.93 -3.66
C GLN A 144 18.14 -15.29 -4.25
N THR A 145 17.07 -14.57 -3.96
CA THR A 145 15.73 -14.87 -4.51
C THR A 145 15.30 -13.96 -5.67
N VAL A 146 16.26 -13.27 -6.31
CA VAL A 146 16.04 -12.71 -7.66
C VAL A 146 16.70 -13.65 -8.67
N SER A 147 15.92 -14.59 -9.23
CA SER A 147 16.22 -15.06 -10.58
C SER A 147 14.96 -15.50 -11.34
N PRO A 148 14.88 -15.18 -12.65
CA PRO A 148 13.66 -15.28 -13.43
C PRO A 148 13.62 -16.66 -14.09
N ASN A 149 12.74 -17.56 -13.66
CA ASN A 149 12.12 -18.54 -14.56
C ASN A 149 11.10 -19.42 -13.84
N ARG A 150 9.95 -19.56 -14.51
CA ARG A 150 8.95 -20.63 -14.45
C ARG A 150 9.10 -21.67 -13.33
N GLY A 151 8.10 -21.68 -12.46
CA GLY A 151 7.43 -22.91 -12.01
C GLY A 151 8.22 -23.81 -11.07
N ARG A 152 8.43 -23.39 -9.82
CA ARG A 152 8.33 -24.23 -8.61
C ARG A 152 8.73 -23.45 -7.35
N GLN A 153 8.11 -23.87 -6.25
CA GLN A 153 8.39 -23.55 -4.85
C GLN A 153 8.07 -22.11 -4.42
N VAL A 154 6.88 -21.99 -3.83
CA VAL A 154 6.45 -20.90 -2.94
C VAL A 154 7.39 -20.91 -1.73
N GLY A 155 8.50 -20.21 -1.87
CA GLY A 155 9.49 -20.01 -0.82
C GLY A 155 9.07 -18.82 0.03
N VAL A 156 8.65 -19.12 1.26
CA VAL A 156 8.64 -18.23 2.42
C VAL A 156 9.87 -17.33 2.36
N ASP A 157 9.73 -16.01 2.19
CA ASP A 157 10.79 -15.03 2.55
C ASP A 157 10.43 -13.53 2.40
N TYR A 158 9.36 -13.14 1.68
CA TYR A 158 9.08 -11.69 1.52
C TYR A 158 8.16 -11.11 2.62
N LEU A 159 7.09 -11.84 2.96
CA LEU A 159 6.15 -11.49 4.03
C LEU A 159 6.82 -11.45 5.42
N SER A 160 7.86 -12.26 5.66
CA SER A 160 8.58 -12.32 6.94
C SER A 160 9.46 -11.08 7.18
N TYR A 161 10.00 -10.48 6.11
CA TYR A 161 10.88 -9.31 6.18
C TYR A 161 10.09 -8.00 6.33
N THR A 162 8.95 -7.90 5.66
CA THR A 162 8.07 -6.74 5.78
C THR A 162 7.46 -6.60 7.17
N ARG A 163 7.13 -7.74 7.77
CA ARG A 163 6.60 -7.85 9.12
C ARG A 163 7.60 -7.37 10.16
N LEU A 164 8.87 -7.75 9.98
CA LEU A 164 9.99 -7.30 10.80
C LEU A 164 10.17 -5.79 10.90
N MET A 165 9.94 -5.11 9.77
CA MET A 165 10.12 -3.68 9.64
C MET A 165 9.02 -2.88 10.36
N LEU A 166 7.79 -3.39 10.38
CA LEU A 166 6.67 -2.80 11.13
C LEU A 166 6.89 -2.86 12.65
N GLU A 167 7.56 -3.90 13.12
CA GLU A 167 7.73 -4.15 14.55
C GLU A 167 8.96 -3.44 15.14
N ALA A 168 9.94 -3.13 14.30
CA ALA A 168 11.05 -2.25 14.66
C ALA A 168 10.68 -0.76 14.65
N ALA A 169 9.61 -0.36 13.93
CA ALA A 169 9.18 1.02 13.81
C ALA A 169 8.27 1.52 14.96
N LEU A 170 7.77 0.61 15.81
CA LEU A 170 6.86 0.89 16.93
C LEU A 170 7.52 0.72 18.32
N ASN A 171 8.84 0.59 18.39
CA ASN A 171 9.64 0.61 19.63
C ASN A 171 10.63 1.77 19.64
#